data_AF-A0A411LM27-F1
#
_entry.id   AF-A0A411LM27-F1
#
_cell.length_a   1.000
_cell.length_b   1.000
_cell.length_c   1.000
_cell.angle_alpha   90.00
_cell.angle_beta   90.00
_cell.angle_gamma   90.00
#
_symmetry.space_group_name_H-M   'P 1'
#
loop_
_entity.id
_entity.type
_entity.pdbx_description
1 polymer ?
#
loop_
_entity_poly.entity_id
_entity_poly.type
_entity_poly.pdbx_seq_one_letter_code
_entity_poly.pdbx_strand_id
1 'polypeptide(L)'
;MVDDSWGVTPPRGGLRIRTNDSLEERAAARAKARQEREGQRSAIMADRMEARAANRLRETAAREAERAARRDAETAAAARDPHAAAAKRHRTSGRKDVVREQRDTRGYTTLVDEGRIRELAKRGASLAGLASAFGISQQEIETILAATDAE
;
A
#
# COMPACT_ATOMS: atom_id res chain seq x y z
N MET A 1 -33.63 -17.44 19.81
CA MET A 1 -32.34 -17.01 20.38
C MET A 1 -31.96 -15.74 19.65
N VAL A 2 -32.04 -14.59 20.31
CA VAL A 2 -31.66 -13.29 19.75
C VAL A 2 -30.26 -12.99 20.29
N ASP A 3 -29.33 -12.72 19.39
CA ASP A 3 -27.90 -12.54 19.63
C ASP A 3 -27.61 -11.18 20.31
N ASP A 4 -27.03 -11.20 21.51
CA ASP A 4 -26.66 -10.04 22.34
C ASP A 4 -25.29 -9.43 21.95
N SER A 5 -24.90 -9.48 20.68
CA SER A 5 -23.52 -9.21 20.26
C SER A 5 -23.14 -7.73 20.06
N TRP A 6 -24.07 -6.77 20.20
CA TRP A 6 -23.80 -5.36 19.84
C TRP A 6 -24.32 -4.29 20.81
N GLY A 7 -24.53 -4.60 22.08
CA GLY A 7 -24.93 -3.55 23.02
C GLY A 7 -24.77 -3.97 24.45
N VAL A 8 -23.76 -3.43 25.13
CA VAL A 8 -23.76 -3.36 26.59
C VAL A 8 -24.98 -2.53 26.99
N THR A 9 -26.10 -3.21 27.21
CA THR A 9 -27.30 -2.59 27.73
C THR A 9 -26.94 -2.11 29.15
N PRO A 10 -26.92 -0.80 29.43
CA PRO A 10 -26.58 -0.36 30.78
C PRO A 10 -27.61 -0.96 31.75
N PRO A 11 -27.17 -1.45 32.92
CA PRO A 11 -28.06 -2.13 33.85
C PRO A 11 -29.25 -1.21 34.18
N ARG A 12 -30.46 -1.64 33.79
CA ARG A 12 -31.71 -0.97 34.13
C ARG A 12 -31.91 -1.12 35.64
N GLY A 13 -31.45 -0.12 36.40
CA GLY A 13 -31.59 -0.12 37.86
C GLY A 13 -30.40 0.42 38.65
N GLY A 14 -29.34 0.93 38.01
CA GLY A 14 -28.27 1.62 38.72
C GLY A 14 -28.76 2.93 39.33
N LEU A 15 -28.86 3.00 40.66
CA LEU A 15 -29.09 4.24 41.40
C LEU A 15 -28.05 5.26 40.93
N ARG A 16 -28.46 6.29 40.16
CA ARG A 16 -27.55 7.40 39.84
C ARG A 16 -27.33 8.16 41.13
N ILE A 17 -26.23 7.85 41.82
CA ILE A 17 -25.78 8.60 42.98
C ILE A 17 -25.58 10.04 42.49
N ARG A 18 -26.54 10.91 42.78
CA ARG A 18 -26.38 12.35 42.60
C ARG A 18 -25.40 12.76 43.68
N THR A 19 -24.13 12.89 43.31
CA THR A 19 -23.17 13.55 44.19
C THR A 19 -23.66 15.00 44.38
N ASN A 20 -23.58 15.51 45.61
CA ASN A 20 -23.96 16.89 45.93
C ASN A 20 -22.93 17.91 45.40
N ASP A 21 -22.08 17.50 44.48
CA ASP A 21 -20.99 18.28 43.95
C ASP A 21 -21.52 19.51 43.19
N SER A 22 -20.85 20.63 43.42
CA SER A 22 -21.07 21.85 42.66
C SER A 22 -20.80 21.63 41.17
N LEU A 23 -21.29 22.54 40.32
CA LEU A 23 -21.00 22.49 38.89
C LEU A 23 -19.50 22.61 38.60
N GLU A 24 -18.78 23.36 39.43
CA GLU A 24 -17.33 23.54 39.34
C GLU A 24 -16.57 22.26 39.68
N GLU A 25 -16.94 21.57 40.76
CA GLU A 25 -16.34 20.29 41.15
C GLU A 25 -16.55 19.22 40.08
N ARG A 26 -17.74 19.16 39.47
CA ARG A 26 -18.01 18.26 38.33
C ARG A 26 -17.21 18.64 37.08
N ALA A 27 -17.01 19.93 36.82
CA ALA A 27 -16.17 20.38 35.71
C ALA A 27 -14.69 20.03 35.94
N ALA A 28 -14.19 20.21 37.16
CA ALA A 28 -12.83 19.85 37.57
C ALA A 28 -12.60 18.33 37.48
N ALA A 29 -13.53 17.52 37.96
CA ALA A 29 -13.47 16.06 37.84
C ALA A 29 -13.42 15.59 36.38
N ARG A 30 -14.22 16.20 35.50
CA ARG A 30 -14.19 15.92 34.06
C ARG A 30 -12.88 16.35 33.41
N ALA A 31 -12.32 17.49 33.81
CA ALA A 31 -11.03 17.96 33.32
C ALA A 31 -9.90 17.01 33.71
N LYS A 32 -9.87 16.58 34.98
CA LYS A 32 -8.92 15.59 35.49
C LYS A 32 -9.04 14.25 34.75
N ALA A 33 -10.26 13.73 34.58
CA ALA A 33 -10.50 12.51 33.83
C ALA A 33 -10.13 12.62 32.32
N ARG A 34 -10.11 13.82 31.73
CA ARG A 34 -9.59 14.03 30.38
C ARG A 34 -8.06 13.97 30.35
N GLN A 35 -7.39 14.65 31.28
CA GLN A 35 -5.93 14.63 31.41
C GLN A 35 -5.41 13.21 31.67
N GLU A 36 -6.06 12.45 32.55
CA GLU A 36 -5.70 11.05 32.82
C GLU A 36 -5.81 10.18 31.55
N ARG A 37 -6.90 10.33 30.78
CA ARG A 37 -7.07 9.61 29.50
C ARG A 37 -6.08 10.03 28.43
N GLU A 38 -5.61 11.27 28.46
CA GLU A 38 -4.58 11.76 27.54
C GLU A 38 -3.22 11.17 27.92
N GLY A 39 -2.87 11.17 29.21
CA GLY A 39 -1.65 10.53 29.72
C GLY A 39 -1.61 9.01 29.47
N GLN A 40 -2.73 8.32 29.64
CA GLN A 40 -2.83 6.89 29.29
C GLN A 40 -2.63 6.66 27.79
N ARG A 41 -3.19 7.52 26.94
CA ARG A 41 -3.01 7.42 25.48
C ARG A 41 -1.57 7.67 25.06
N SER A 42 -0.90 8.65 25.64
CA SER A 42 0.50 8.94 25.33
C SER A 42 1.42 7.79 25.79
N ALA A 43 1.19 7.23 26.97
CA ALA A 43 1.92 6.06 27.46
C ALA A 43 1.78 4.85 26.52
N ILE A 44 0.55 4.48 26.15
CA ILE A 44 0.29 3.37 25.21
C ILE A 44 0.97 3.60 23.85
N MET A 45 0.99 4.84 23.36
CA MET A 45 1.67 5.16 22.10
C MET A 45 3.18 5.09 22.23
N ALA A 46 3.76 5.52 23.35
CA ALA A 46 5.19 5.38 23.62
C ALA A 46 5.60 3.90 23.62
N ASP A 47 4.88 3.06 24.36
CA ASP A 47 5.12 1.60 24.42
C ASP A 47 5.05 0.95 23.04
N ARG A 48 4.05 1.34 22.22
CA ARG A 48 3.91 0.84 20.85
C ARG A 48 5.09 1.25 19.96
N MET A 49 5.59 2.47 20.11
CA MET A 49 6.72 2.96 19.33
C MET A 49 8.02 2.27 19.75
N GLU A 50 8.21 2.04 21.04
CA GLU A 50 9.35 1.27 21.57
C GLU A 50 9.33 -0.18 21.08
N ALA A 51 8.17 -0.85 21.17
CA ALA A 51 8.01 -2.22 20.67
C ALA A 51 8.31 -2.33 19.16
N ARG A 52 7.86 -1.34 18.37
CA ARG A 52 8.18 -1.28 16.93
C ARG A 52 9.66 -1.05 16.65
N ALA A 53 10.34 -0.21 17.44
CA ALA A 53 11.77 -0.01 17.32
C ALA A 53 12.54 -1.31 17.65
N ALA A 54 12.19 -1.98 18.76
CA ALA A 54 12.78 -3.25 19.16
C ALA A 54 12.58 -4.36 18.13
N ASN A 55 11.38 -4.45 17.51
CA ASN A 55 11.13 -5.41 16.43
C ASN A 55 11.98 -5.12 15.19
N ARG A 56 12.09 -3.85 14.78
CA ARG A 56 12.93 -3.47 13.63
C ARG A 56 14.40 -3.83 13.85
N LEU A 57 14.94 -3.58 15.05
CA LEU A 57 16.31 -3.95 15.40
C LEU A 57 16.54 -5.47 15.36
N ARG A 58 15.58 -6.25 15.85
CA ARG A 58 15.64 -7.72 15.79
C ARG A 58 15.61 -8.23 14.34
N GLU A 59 14.74 -7.68 13.51
CA GLU A 59 14.68 -8.05 12.09
C GLU A 59 15.95 -7.68 11.32
N THR A 60 16.52 -6.50 11.58
CA THR A 60 17.78 -6.09 10.94
C THR A 60 18.92 -7.01 11.34
N ALA A 61 19.03 -7.32 12.63
CA ALA A 61 20.03 -8.26 13.14
C ALA A 61 19.87 -9.66 12.53
N ALA A 62 18.64 -10.17 12.42
CA ALA A 62 18.37 -11.46 11.79
C ALA A 62 18.77 -11.49 10.31
N ARG A 63 18.45 -10.44 9.56
CA ARG A 63 18.85 -10.31 8.13
C ARG A 63 20.36 -10.23 7.98
N GLU A 64 21.05 -9.53 8.86
CA GLU A 64 22.52 -9.44 8.83
C GLU A 64 23.18 -10.78 9.17
N ALA A 65 22.65 -11.51 10.17
CA ALA A 65 23.10 -12.85 10.51
C ALA A 65 22.91 -13.82 9.33
N GLU A 66 21.76 -13.77 8.64
CA GLU A 66 21.52 -14.59 7.45
C GLU A 66 22.50 -14.26 6.31
N ARG A 67 22.77 -12.97 6.06
CA ARG A 67 23.76 -12.55 5.07
C ARG A 67 25.19 -12.95 5.44
N ALA A 68 25.53 -12.94 6.72
CA ALA A 68 26.83 -13.43 7.21
C ALA A 68 26.94 -14.94 6.98
N ALA A 69 25.96 -15.72 7.42
CA ALA A 69 25.91 -17.16 7.23
C ALA A 69 26.00 -17.55 5.74
N ARG A 70 25.33 -16.80 4.85
CA ARG A 70 25.42 -17.02 3.41
C ARG A 70 26.83 -16.76 2.87
N ARG A 71 27.48 -15.67 3.29
CA ARG A 71 28.87 -15.37 2.92
C ARG A 71 29.82 -16.45 3.42
N ASP A 72 29.65 -16.93 4.65
CA ASP A 72 30.47 -17.99 5.23
C ASP A 72 30.27 -19.33 4.51
N ALA A 73 29.04 -19.65 4.11
CA ALA A 73 28.75 -20.82 3.29
C ALA A 73 29.37 -20.71 1.88
N GLU A 74 29.34 -19.52 1.27
CA GLU A 74 29.97 -19.25 -0.02
C GLU A 74 31.50 -19.36 0.04
N THR A 75 32.15 -18.81 1.08
CA THR A 75 33.60 -18.93 1.28
C THR A 75 34.02 -20.38 1.54
N ALA A 76 33.28 -21.11 2.37
CA ALA A 76 33.52 -22.53 2.62
C ALA A 76 33.35 -23.39 1.34
N ALA A 77 32.35 -23.08 0.50
CA ALA A 77 32.15 -23.75 -0.77
C ALA A 77 33.29 -23.45 -1.77
N ALA A 78 33.73 -22.19 -1.86
CA ALA A 78 34.82 -21.78 -2.73
C ALA A 78 36.17 -22.39 -2.30
N ALA A 79 36.39 -22.62 -1.01
CA ALA A 79 37.58 -23.30 -0.50
C ALA A 79 37.63 -24.79 -0.91
N ARG A 80 36.48 -25.45 -1.07
CA ARG A 80 36.38 -26.85 -1.50
C ARG A 80 36.50 -27.02 -3.02
N ASP A 81 35.94 -26.09 -3.77
CA ASP A 81 36.03 -26.06 -5.23
C ASP A 81 36.18 -24.60 -5.72
N PRO A 82 37.40 -24.18 -6.10
CA PRO A 82 37.65 -22.82 -6.56
C PRO A 82 36.95 -22.50 -7.90
N HIS A 83 36.48 -23.51 -8.66
CA HIS A 83 35.73 -23.33 -9.90
C HIS A 83 34.21 -23.33 -9.70
N ALA A 84 33.70 -23.81 -8.56
CA ALA A 84 32.26 -23.80 -8.25
C ALA A 84 31.67 -22.38 -8.20
N ALA A 85 32.46 -21.39 -7.77
CA ALA A 85 32.05 -19.97 -7.79
C ALA A 85 31.86 -19.45 -9.23
N ALA A 86 32.69 -19.88 -10.18
CA ALA A 86 32.56 -19.53 -11.59
C ALA A 86 31.35 -20.20 -12.26
N ALA A 87 31.00 -21.43 -11.84
CA ALA A 87 29.82 -22.15 -12.31
C ALA A 87 28.50 -21.58 -11.73
N LYS A 88 28.52 -21.09 -10.49
CA LYS A 88 27.37 -20.46 -9.81
C LYS A 88 27.17 -18.98 -10.13
N ARG A 89 28.08 -18.36 -10.89
CA ARG A 89 27.83 -17.03 -11.45
C ARG A 89 26.57 -17.13 -12.32
N HIS A 90 25.42 -16.78 -11.74
CA HIS A 90 24.28 -16.32 -12.51
C HIS A 90 24.85 -15.32 -13.49
N ARG A 91 24.71 -15.62 -14.79
CA ARG A 91 25.09 -14.72 -15.87
C ARG A 91 24.60 -13.34 -15.46
N THR A 92 25.54 -12.51 -15.04
CA THR A 92 25.26 -11.18 -14.56
C THR A 92 24.47 -10.49 -15.65
N SER A 93 23.46 -9.72 -15.25
CA SER A 93 22.75 -8.72 -16.06
C SER A 93 23.62 -8.32 -17.25
N GLY A 94 23.30 -8.87 -18.42
CA GLY A 94 24.16 -8.87 -19.58
C GLY A 94 24.44 -7.45 -20.04
N ARG A 95 25.62 -6.93 -19.68
CA ARG A 95 26.23 -5.80 -20.36
C ARG A 95 27.70 -6.11 -20.61
N LYS A 96 27.91 -6.93 -21.64
CA LYS A 96 28.91 -6.65 -22.67
C LYS A 96 28.15 -6.78 -23.99
N ASP A 97 27.89 -5.64 -24.60
CA ASP A 97 27.50 -5.51 -26.02
C ASP A 97 26.17 -6.12 -26.46
N VAL A 98 25.12 -6.03 -25.64
CA VAL A 98 23.76 -6.18 -26.19
C VAL A 98 23.38 -4.86 -26.85
N VAL A 99 23.72 -4.71 -28.13
CA VAL A 99 23.00 -3.78 -29.02
C VAL A 99 21.59 -4.34 -29.09
N ARG A 100 20.69 -3.84 -28.23
CA ARG A 100 19.26 -4.02 -28.46
C ARG A 100 18.99 -3.32 -29.78
N GLU A 101 18.63 -4.07 -30.81
CA GLU A 101 18.07 -3.47 -32.03
C GLU A 101 16.97 -2.51 -31.58
N GLN A 102 17.20 -1.23 -31.79
CA GLN A 102 16.21 -0.21 -31.52
C GLN A 102 15.13 -0.43 -32.58
N ARG A 103 14.02 -1.08 -32.20
CA ARG A 103 12.88 -1.21 -33.08
C ARG A 103 12.41 0.20 -33.42
N ASP A 104 12.47 0.55 -34.70
CA ASP A 104 11.90 1.80 -35.18
C ASP A 104 10.38 1.69 -35.13
N THR A 105 9.79 2.23 -34.07
CA THR A 105 8.34 2.24 -33.85
C THR A 105 7.67 3.47 -34.46
N ARG A 106 8.41 4.32 -35.17
CA ARG A 106 7.86 5.55 -35.77
C ARG A 106 6.77 5.26 -36.82
N GLY A 107 6.73 4.04 -37.35
CA GLY A 107 5.69 3.56 -38.26
C GLY A 107 4.60 2.70 -37.63
N TYR A 108 4.59 2.50 -36.30
CA TYR A 108 3.48 1.78 -35.66
C TYR A 108 2.26 2.68 -35.55
N THR A 109 1.31 2.49 -36.45
CA THR A 109 -0.02 3.08 -36.33
C THR A 109 -0.81 2.29 -35.30
N THR A 110 -1.28 2.97 -34.25
CA THR A 110 -2.32 2.43 -33.37
C THR A 110 -3.57 2.17 -34.20
N LEU A 111 -3.96 0.91 -34.35
CA LEU A 111 -5.27 0.58 -34.90
C LEU A 111 -6.32 1.21 -33.99
N VAL A 112 -7.23 2.00 -34.58
CA VAL A 112 -8.34 2.63 -33.86
C VAL A 112 -9.32 1.51 -33.49
N ASP A 113 -9.31 1.13 -32.21
CA ASP A 113 -10.22 0.15 -31.64
C ASP A 113 -11.40 0.88 -30.99
N GLU A 114 -12.54 0.88 -31.67
CA GLU A 114 -13.77 1.51 -31.20
C GLU A 114 -14.25 0.93 -29.86
N GLY A 115 -14.09 -0.37 -29.65
CA GLY A 115 -14.45 -1.04 -28.39
C GLY A 115 -13.65 -0.47 -27.22
N ARG A 116 -12.35 -0.29 -27.42
CA ARG A 116 -11.46 0.31 -26.44
C ARG A 116 -11.76 1.79 -26.18
N ILE A 117 -12.12 2.56 -27.22
CA ILE A 117 -12.57 3.96 -27.07
C ILE A 117 -13.80 4.02 -26.16
N ARG A 118 -14.79 3.15 -26.40
CA ARG A 118 -16.02 3.09 -25.60
C ARG A 118 -15.73 2.69 -24.14
N GLU A 119 -14.86 1.72 -23.90
CA GLU A 119 -14.46 1.34 -22.54
C GLU A 119 -13.78 2.48 -21.78
N LEU A 120 -12.88 3.22 -22.44
CA LEU A 120 -12.17 4.33 -21.83
C LEU A 120 -13.10 5.50 -21.55
N ALA A 121 -14.05 5.80 -22.45
CA ALA A 121 -15.09 6.79 -22.22
C ALA A 121 -15.95 6.44 -21.00
N LYS A 122 -16.38 5.17 -20.86
CA LYS A 122 -17.12 4.69 -19.66
C LYS A 122 -16.33 4.88 -18.36
N ARG A 123 -14.99 4.82 -18.42
CA ARG A 123 -14.09 5.05 -17.27
C ARG A 123 -13.82 6.54 -17.00
N GLY A 124 -14.44 7.45 -17.74
CA GLY A 124 -14.32 8.90 -17.55
C GLY A 124 -13.15 9.55 -18.30
N ALA A 125 -12.62 8.89 -19.34
CA ALA A 125 -11.65 9.54 -20.22
C ALA A 125 -12.29 10.71 -20.98
N SER A 126 -11.58 11.84 -21.09
CA SER A 126 -12.06 13.01 -21.83
C SER A 126 -11.91 12.81 -23.34
N LEU A 127 -12.79 13.44 -24.13
CA LEU A 127 -12.75 13.40 -25.60
C LEU A 127 -11.40 13.86 -26.16
N ALA A 128 -10.82 14.93 -25.59
CA ALA A 128 -9.50 15.42 -25.98
C ALA A 128 -8.37 14.41 -25.65
N GLY A 129 -8.47 13.70 -24.53
CA GLY A 129 -7.51 12.66 -24.15
C GLY A 129 -7.59 11.44 -25.07
N LEU A 130 -8.80 11.06 -25.47
CA LEU A 130 -9.03 9.99 -26.45
C LEU A 130 -8.51 10.37 -27.84
N ALA A 131 -8.79 11.60 -28.30
CA ALA A 131 -8.32 12.10 -29.60
C ALA A 131 -6.79 12.05 -29.68
N SER A 132 -6.12 12.55 -28.64
CA SER A 132 -4.65 12.53 -28.59
C SER A 132 -4.06 11.12 -28.52
N ALA A 133 -4.73 10.17 -27.86
CA ALA A 133 -4.22 8.82 -27.67
C ALA A 133 -4.40 7.94 -28.92
N PHE A 134 -5.50 8.11 -29.65
CA PHE A 134 -5.82 7.34 -30.85
C PHE A 134 -5.41 8.04 -32.15
N GLY A 135 -5.01 9.32 -32.09
CA GLY A 135 -4.58 10.08 -33.25
C GLY A 135 -5.71 10.45 -34.22
N ILE A 136 -6.94 10.54 -33.70
CA ILE A 136 -8.15 10.88 -34.46
C ILE A 136 -8.78 12.18 -33.93
N SER A 137 -9.68 12.79 -34.70
CA SER A 137 -10.36 14.02 -34.31
C SER A 137 -11.37 13.76 -33.17
N GLN A 138 -11.72 14.82 -32.43
CA GLN A 138 -12.76 14.72 -31.39
C GLN A 138 -14.14 14.39 -32.00
N GLN A 139 -14.43 14.88 -33.21
CA GLN A 139 -15.68 14.61 -33.92
C GLN A 139 -15.83 13.12 -34.30
N GLU A 140 -14.74 12.48 -34.70
CA GLU A 140 -14.73 11.03 -34.97
C GLU A 140 -15.01 10.22 -33.70
N ILE A 141 -14.48 10.65 -32.54
CA ILE A 141 -14.76 10.01 -31.26
C ILE A 141 -16.22 10.19 -30.84
N GLU A 142 -16.77 11.39 -30.99
CA GLU A 142 -18.18 11.65 -30.74
C GLU A 142 -19.07 10.75 -31.60
N THR A 143 -18.71 10.54 -32.87
CA THR A 143 -19.43 9.64 -33.78
C THR A 143 -19.36 8.18 -33.31
N ILE A 144 -18.18 7.70 -32.89
CA ILE A 144 -17.97 6.35 -32.36
C ILE A 144 -18.77 6.11 -31.08
N LEU A 145 -18.88 7.12 -30.22
CA LEU A 145 -19.65 7.04 -28.96
C LEU A 145 -21.16 7.16 -29.22
N ALA A 146 -21.59 8.00 -30.17
CA ALA A 146 -23.00 8.11 -30.54
C ALA A 146 -23.53 6.83 -31.22
N ALA A 147 -22.69 6.12 -31.98
CA ALA A 147 -23.05 4.84 -32.59
C ALA A 147 -23.38 3.74 -31.56
N THR A 148 -22.91 3.86 -30.31
CA THR A 148 -23.28 2.93 -29.22
C THR A 148 -24.57 3.25 -28.50
N ASP A 149 -25.06 4.50 -28.57
CA ASP A 149 -26.29 4.91 -27.89
C ASP A 149 -27.54 4.65 -28.77
N ALA A 150 -27.36 4.15 -29.99
CA ALA A 150 -28.41 3.85 -30.97
C ALA A 150 -28.81 2.37 -31.02
N GLU A 151 -28.20 1.51 -30.21
CA GLU A 151 -28.59 0.11 -29.96
C GLU A 151 -29.06 -0.07 -28.51
#